data_AF-A0A561XXJ8-F1
#
_entry.id   AF-A0A561XXJ8-F1
#
_cell.length_a   1.000
_cell.length_b   1.000
_cell.length_c   1.000
_cell.angle_alpha   90.00
_cell.angle_beta   90.00
_cell.angle_gamma   90.00
#
_symmetry.space_group_name_H-M   'P 1'
#
loop_
_entity.id
_entity.type
_entity.pdbx_description
1 polymer ?
#
loop_
_entity_poly.entity_id
_entity_poly.type
_entity_poly.pdbx_seq_one_letter_code
_entity_poly.pdbx_strand_id
1 'polypeptide(L)'
;MKRITFYLDFISPYAWLAFERLPEVLEGLTYSVTYQSVLLGALLQQHGNPGPAGIAPKRDWTYRHVTWLGHAQGTPLQMPARHPFNPLPLLRQALACSDDGSINRYVAGTVLRHVWQGGADALDPARLATLAEALAEQVRPGQDVNSDGPKALLRANTEAAQAAGVFGVPAFGVDGKLFWGLDGLPMLRAYLDGDAWFDGPAWDAVSQLPSGLPGKP
;
A
#
# COMPACT_ATOMS: atom_id res chain seq x y z
N MET A 1 -6.87 -21.77 5.79
CA MET A 1 -7.22 -20.48 5.13
C MET A 1 -5.98 -19.62 5.11
N LYS A 2 -5.58 -19.10 3.95
CA LYS A 2 -4.42 -18.20 3.82
C LYS A 2 -4.74 -16.82 4.40
N ARG A 3 -3.78 -16.21 5.10
CA ARG A 3 -3.92 -14.85 5.65
C ARG A 3 -2.98 -13.91 4.90
N ILE A 4 -3.57 -12.93 4.23
CA ILE A 4 -2.84 -11.97 3.40
C ILE A 4 -2.81 -10.63 4.14
N THR A 5 -1.62 -10.07 4.34
CA THR A 5 -1.45 -8.69 4.79
C THR A 5 -1.16 -7.82 3.58
N PHE A 6 -2.05 -6.89 3.27
CA PHE A 6 -1.87 -5.88 2.24
C PHE A 6 -1.32 -4.60 2.88
N TYR A 7 -0.02 -4.37 2.71
CA TYR A 7 0.67 -3.14 3.09
C TYR A 7 0.42 -2.04 2.06
N LEU A 8 -0.09 -0.89 2.50
CA LEU A 8 -0.41 0.23 1.63
C LEU A 8 -0.11 1.58 2.25
N ASP A 9 0.18 2.55 1.39
CA ASP A 9 0.15 3.98 1.69
C ASP A 9 -0.75 4.64 0.63
N PHE A 10 -1.64 5.53 1.05
CA PHE A 10 -2.60 6.19 0.17
C PHE A 10 -1.94 7.09 -0.88
N ILE A 11 -0.67 7.47 -0.68
CA ILE A 11 0.14 8.17 -1.68
C ILE A 11 0.54 7.29 -2.89
N SER A 12 0.40 5.97 -2.82
CA SER A 12 0.84 5.10 -3.92
C SER A 12 -0.26 4.88 -4.96
N PRO A 13 -0.10 5.34 -6.21
CA PRO A 13 -1.09 5.08 -7.26
C PRO A 13 -1.15 3.60 -7.64
N TYR A 14 -0.05 2.85 -7.49
CA TYR A 14 -0.05 1.40 -7.69
C TYR A 14 -0.82 0.67 -6.60
N ALA A 15 -0.88 1.20 -5.37
CA ALA A 15 -1.68 0.61 -4.30
C ALA A 15 -3.18 0.76 -4.58
N TRP A 16 -3.61 1.86 -5.20
CA TRP A 16 -4.99 2.01 -5.68
C TRP A 16 -5.35 0.96 -6.73
N LEU A 17 -4.54 0.84 -7.78
CA LEU A 17 -4.79 -0.15 -8.84
C LEU A 17 -4.79 -1.58 -8.31
N ALA A 18 -3.86 -1.90 -7.39
CA ALA A 18 -3.78 -3.21 -6.79
C ALA A 18 -4.97 -3.50 -5.87
N PHE A 19 -5.46 -2.49 -5.13
CA PHE A 19 -6.66 -2.61 -4.29
C PHE A 19 -7.92 -2.94 -5.10
N GLU A 20 -8.08 -2.33 -6.26
CA GLU A 20 -9.20 -2.60 -7.17
C GLU A 20 -9.04 -3.94 -7.91
N ARG A 21 -7.79 -4.35 -8.22
CA ARG A 21 -7.52 -5.64 -8.87
C ARG A 21 -7.67 -6.84 -7.93
N LEU A 22 -7.37 -6.66 -6.64
CA LEU A 22 -7.22 -7.75 -5.68
C LEU A 22 -8.45 -8.69 -5.59
N PRO A 23 -9.71 -8.23 -5.62
CA PRO A 23 -10.87 -9.12 -5.61
C PRO A 23 -10.87 -10.14 -6.75
N GLU A 24 -10.53 -9.72 -7.97
CA GLU A 24 -10.43 -10.62 -9.14
C GLU A 24 -9.28 -11.63 -8.95
N VAL A 25 -8.15 -11.16 -8.42
CA VAL A 25 -6.99 -12.02 -8.12
C VAL A 25 -7.36 -13.12 -7.12
N LEU A 26 -8.19 -12.80 -6.13
CA LEU A 26 -8.53 -13.74 -5.06
C LEU A 26 -9.82 -14.55 -5.34
N GLU A 27 -10.45 -14.36 -6.49
CA GLU A 27 -11.68 -15.05 -6.85
C GLU A 27 -11.51 -16.58 -6.82
N GLY A 28 -12.48 -17.26 -6.19
CA GLY A 28 -12.48 -18.71 -6.02
C GLY A 28 -11.62 -19.26 -4.89
N LEU A 29 -10.88 -18.41 -4.16
CA LEU A 29 -9.98 -18.83 -3.08
C LEU A 29 -10.60 -18.65 -1.69
N THR A 30 -10.11 -19.43 -0.71
CA THR A 30 -10.45 -19.26 0.72
C THR A 30 -9.35 -18.50 1.45
N TYR A 31 -9.59 -17.22 1.76
CA TYR A 31 -8.59 -16.29 2.30
C TYR A 31 -9.18 -15.28 3.29
N SER A 32 -8.29 -14.59 4.00
CA SER A 32 -8.59 -13.31 4.67
C SER A 32 -7.57 -12.25 4.29
N VAL A 33 -8.00 -11.00 4.08
CA VAL A 33 -7.11 -9.87 3.82
C VAL A 33 -7.17 -8.88 4.97
N THR A 34 -6.01 -8.55 5.53
CA THR A 34 -5.81 -7.44 6.46
C THR A 34 -5.18 -6.28 5.69
N TYR A 35 -5.73 -5.07 5.82
CA TYR A 35 -5.16 -3.87 5.20
C TYR A 35 -4.36 -3.11 6.24
N GLN A 36 -3.05 -3.01 6.04
CA GLN A 36 -2.12 -2.41 6.99
C GLN A 36 -1.53 -1.12 6.41
N SER A 37 -2.00 0.02 6.93
CA SER A 37 -1.49 1.33 6.56
C SER A 37 -0.07 1.50 7.09
N VAL A 38 0.87 1.82 6.19
CA VAL A 38 2.28 2.09 6.49
C VAL A 38 2.70 3.43 5.89
N LEU A 39 3.78 4.02 6.39
CA LEU A 39 4.33 5.25 5.83
C LEU A 39 5.42 4.92 4.80
N LEU A 40 5.12 5.07 3.50
CA LEU A 40 6.06 4.77 2.42
C LEU A 40 7.37 5.56 2.54
N GLY A 41 7.28 6.83 2.97
CA GLY A 41 8.45 7.68 3.17
C GLY A 41 9.47 7.07 4.15
N ALA A 42 9.01 6.42 5.22
CA ALA A 42 9.89 5.78 6.20
C ALA A 42 10.50 4.47 5.67
N LEU A 43 9.74 3.67 4.90
CA LEU A 43 10.26 2.48 4.21
C LEU A 43 11.39 2.87 3.24
N LEU A 44 11.17 3.93 2.46
CA LEU A 44 12.15 4.46 1.51
C LEU A 44 13.41 4.98 2.22
N GLN A 45 13.24 5.72 3.32
CA GLN A 45 14.34 6.30 4.09
C GLN A 45 15.28 5.24 4.66
N GLN A 46 14.78 4.10 5.13
CA GLN A 46 15.58 2.98 5.63
C GLN A 46 16.63 2.50 4.62
N HIS A 47 16.34 2.63 3.33
CA HIS A 47 17.23 2.20 2.25
C HIS A 47 17.94 3.35 1.52
N GLY A 48 17.80 4.59 2.02
CA GLY A 48 18.33 5.78 1.33
C GLY A 48 17.72 5.99 -0.06
N ASN A 49 16.50 5.47 -0.28
CA ASN A 49 15.85 5.49 -1.58
C ASN A 49 15.01 6.78 -1.70
N PRO A 50 15.24 7.66 -2.69
CA PRO A 50 14.42 8.86 -2.88
C PRO A 50 12.99 8.54 -3.38
N GLY A 51 12.70 7.27 -3.67
CA GLY A 51 11.46 6.84 -4.29
C GLY A 51 11.37 7.25 -5.77
N PRO A 52 10.35 6.77 -6.50
CA PRO A 52 10.17 7.11 -7.91
C PRO A 52 9.89 8.61 -8.12
N ALA A 53 9.18 9.25 -7.20
CA ALA A 53 8.79 10.65 -7.31
C ALA A 53 9.95 11.64 -7.02
N GLY A 54 11.00 11.21 -6.30
CA GLY A 54 12.17 12.01 -6.00
C GLY A 54 13.14 12.17 -7.19
N ILE A 55 12.94 11.41 -8.27
CA ILE A 55 13.75 11.46 -9.49
C ILE A 55 12.85 11.93 -10.65
N ALA A 56 13.02 13.19 -11.09
CA ALA A 56 12.10 13.85 -12.04
C ALA A 56 11.72 13.01 -13.28
N PRO A 57 12.65 12.46 -14.09
CA PRO A 57 12.27 11.64 -15.24
C PRO A 57 11.55 10.33 -14.86
N LYS A 58 11.91 9.71 -13.72
CA LYS A 58 11.25 8.50 -13.21
C LYS A 58 9.84 8.80 -12.71
N ARG A 59 9.63 9.99 -12.13
CA ARG A 59 8.32 10.50 -11.73
C ARG A 59 7.38 10.64 -12.92
N ASP A 60 7.83 11.31 -13.98
CA ASP A 60 7.03 11.52 -15.20
C ASP A 60 6.66 10.18 -15.85
N TRP A 61 7.63 9.26 -15.94
CA TRP A 61 7.37 7.90 -16.40
C TRP A 61 6.35 7.18 -15.52
N THR A 62 6.50 7.25 -14.20
CA THR A 62 5.59 6.61 -13.25
C THR A 62 4.16 7.09 -13.44
N TYR A 63 3.94 8.38 -13.68
CA TYR A 63 2.60 8.95 -13.89
C TYR A 63 2.00 8.52 -15.23
N ARG A 64 2.79 8.51 -16.31
CA ARG A 64 2.33 7.98 -17.61
C ARG A 64 1.97 6.51 -17.52
N HIS A 65 2.83 5.72 -16.88
CA HIS A 65 2.63 4.28 -16.77
C HIS A 65 1.41 3.94 -15.93
N VAL A 66 1.26 4.54 -14.75
CA VAL A 66 0.15 4.20 -13.84
C VAL A 66 -1.20 4.69 -14.35
N THR A 67 -1.25 5.83 -15.06
CA THR A 67 -2.49 6.27 -15.72
C THR A 67 -2.88 5.35 -16.88
N TRP A 68 -1.90 4.89 -17.67
CA TRP A 68 -2.14 3.87 -18.71
C TRP A 68 -2.61 2.54 -18.11
N LEU A 69 -2.01 2.08 -17.02
CA LEU A 69 -2.43 0.86 -16.33
C LEU A 69 -3.87 0.97 -15.81
N GLY A 70 -4.24 2.10 -15.21
CA GLY A 70 -5.62 2.37 -14.79
C GLY A 70 -6.59 2.29 -15.97
N HIS A 71 -6.27 2.92 -17.10
CA HIS A 71 -7.05 2.80 -18.33
C HIS A 71 -7.16 1.35 -18.82
N ALA A 72 -6.05 0.61 -18.91
CA ALA A 72 -6.03 -0.77 -19.39
C ALA A 72 -6.78 -1.75 -18.47
N GLN A 73 -6.75 -1.50 -17.15
CA GLN A 73 -7.47 -2.26 -16.15
C GLN A 73 -8.97 -1.91 -16.11
N GLY A 74 -9.39 -0.76 -16.64
CA GLY A 74 -10.75 -0.23 -16.43
C GLY A 74 -10.97 0.36 -15.04
N THR A 75 -9.89 0.66 -14.29
CA THR A 75 -9.96 1.32 -12.98
C THR A 75 -9.72 2.83 -13.16
N PRO A 76 -10.74 3.69 -12.92
CA PRO A 76 -10.55 5.13 -12.99
C PRO A 76 -9.42 5.59 -12.07
N LEU A 77 -8.42 6.25 -12.65
CA LEU A 77 -7.32 6.88 -11.94
C LEU A 77 -7.10 8.27 -12.52
N GLN A 78 -7.35 9.28 -11.69
CA GLN A 78 -7.04 10.67 -11.99
C GLN A 78 -5.97 11.13 -11.00
N MET A 79 -4.86 11.65 -11.54
CA MET A 79 -3.79 12.19 -10.68
C MET A 79 -4.36 13.35 -9.84
N PRO A 80 -4.10 13.40 -8.53
CA PRO A 80 -4.53 14.52 -7.71
C PRO A 80 -3.79 15.80 -8.13
N ALA A 81 -4.38 16.96 -7.82
CA ALA A 81 -3.84 18.27 -8.20
C ALA A 81 -2.38 18.49 -7.76
N ARG A 82 -1.92 17.79 -6.73
CA ARG A 82 -0.54 17.78 -6.25
C ARG A 82 -0.10 16.36 -5.91
N HIS A 83 1.02 15.91 -6.47
CA HIS A 83 1.64 14.64 -6.12
C HIS A 83 3.17 14.71 -6.34
N PRO A 84 4.00 14.18 -5.42
CA PRO A 84 3.62 13.61 -4.12
C PRO A 84 3.11 14.68 -3.14
N PHE A 85 2.30 14.27 -2.17
CA PHE A 85 1.79 15.10 -1.08
C PHE A 85 2.11 14.43 0.28
N ASN A 86 1.87 15.10 1.40
CA ASN A 86 2.05 14.48 2.72
C ASN A 86 0.88 13.51 3.05
N PRO A 87 1.09 12.18 3.15
CA PRO A 87 -0.01 11.24 3.36
C PRO A 87 -0.45 11.12 4.82
N LEU A 88 0.26 11.73 5.77
CA LEU A 88 -0.01 11.56 7.21
C LEU A 88 -1.45 11.86 7.63
N PRO A 89 -2.12 12.94 7.13
CA PRO A 89 -3.52 13.18 7.47
C PRO A 89 -4.43 12.02 7.09
N LEU A 90 -4.26 11.47 5.87
CA LEU A 90 -5.06 10.36 5.36
C LEU A 90 -4.75 9.03 6.09
N LEU A 91 -3.47 8.76 6.35
CA LEU A 91 -3.04 7.57 7.08
C LEU A 91 -3.60 7.56 8.51
N ARG A 92 -3.52 8.69 9.22
CA ARG A 92 -4.07 8.82 10.58
C ARG A 92 -5.59 8.76 10.59
N GLN A 93 -6.24 9.35 9.60
CA GLN A 93 -7.70 9.30 9.50
C GLN A 93 -8.21 7.87 9.27
N ALA A 94 -7.52 7.09 8.44
CA ALA A 94 -7.81 5.67 8.29
C ALA A 94 -7.56 4.89 9.61
N LEU A 95 -6.45 5.16 10.29
CA LEU A 95 -6.07 4.45 11.51
C LEU A 95 -6.89 4.86 12.75
N ALA A 96 -7.57 6.01 12.73
CA ALA A 96 -8.60 6.32 13.73
C ALA A 96 -9.79 5.34 13.68
N CYS A 97 -9.94 4.58 12.59
CA CYS A 97 -10.94 3.52 12.44
C CYS A 97 -10.44 2.14 12.92
N SER A 98 -9.31 2.07 13.61
CA SER A 98 -8.62 0.84 14.02
C SER A 98 -8.20 0.89 15.48
N ASP A 99 -8.23 -0.26 16.15
CA ASP A 99 -7.69 -0.46 17.50
C ASP A 99 -6.35 -1.21 17.47
N ASP A 100 -6.06 -1.94 16.39
CA ASP A 100 -4.96 -2.91 16.28
C ASP A 100 -3.98 -2.59 15.13
N GLY A 101 -4.17 -1.45 14.45
CA GLY A 101 -3.38 -1.03 13.30
C GLY A 101 -3.89 -1.57 11.96
N SER A 102 -4.90 -2.44 11.97
CA SER A 102 -5.55 -2.97 10.77
C SER A 102 -6.82 -2.20 10.44
N ILE A 103 -6.95 -1.75 9.20
CA ILE A 103 -8.18 -1.14 8.69
C ILE A 103 -8.96 -2.15 7.86
N ASN A 104 -10.29 -1.99 7.79
CA ASN A 104 -11.13 -2.82 6.93
C ASN A 104 -11.09 -2.31 5.47
N ARG A 105 -11.62 -3.14 4.55
CA ARG A 105 -11.65 -2.81 3.11
C ARG A 105 -12.44 -1.54 2.81
N TYR A 106 -13.52 -1.27 3.56
CA TYR A 106 -14.33 -0.08 3.35
C TYR A 106 -13.51 1.19 3.61
N VAL A 107 -12.84 1.28 4.76
CA VAL A 107 -11.97 2.41 5.11
C VAL A 107 -10.84 2.57 4.08
N ALA A 108 -10.13 1.49 3.75
CA ALA A 108 -9.05 1.53 2.77
C ALA A 108 -9.53 2.04 1.40
N GLY A 109 -10.64 1.51 0.90
CA GLY A 109 -11.20 1.90 -0.40
C GLY A 109 -11.74 3.32 -0.42
N THR A 110 -12.35 3.79 0.67
CA THR A 110 -12.89 5.16 0.76
C THR A 110 -11.77 6.19 0.71
N VAL A 111 -10.67 5.96 1.43
CA VAL A 111 -9.51 6.87 1.40
C VAL A 111 -8.77 6.79 0.06
N LEU A 112 -8.60 5.60 -0.53
CA LEU A 112 -7.98 5.46 -1.86
C LEU A 112 -8.80 6.18 -2.95
N ARG A 113 -10.13 6.03 -2.96
CA ARG A 113 -11.00 6.76 -3.91
C ARG A 113 -10.91 8.26 -3.72
N HIS A 114 -10.85 8.74 -2.47
CA HIS A 114 -10.63 10.17 -2.18
C HIS A 114 -9.33 10.69 -2.82
N VAL A 115 -8.25 9.90 -2.86
CA VAL A 115 -7.00 10.36 -3.49
C VAL A 115 -7.05 10.26 -5.01
N TRP A 116 -7.52 9.13 -5.55
CA TRP A 116 -7.25 8.74 -6.94
C TRP A 116 -8.43 8.91 -7.89
N GLN A 117 -9.58 9.40 -7.41
CA GLN A 117 -10.74 9.76 -8.23
C GLN A 117 -11.06 11.25 -8.13
N GLY A 118 -11.40 11.86 -9.26
CA GLY A 118 -11.81 13.26 -9.37
C GLY A 118 -10.67 14.29 -9.52
N GLY A 119 -9.41 13.93 -9.32
CA GLY A 119 -8.24 14.77 -9.63
C GLY A 119 -8.05 16.00 -8.73
N ALA A 120 -8.88 16.17 -7.70
CA ALA A 120 -8.77 17.28 -6.76
C ALA A 120 -7.60 17.09 -5.77
N ASP A 121 -7.26 18.16 -5.05
CA ASP A 121 -6.20 18.12 -4.03
C ASP A 121 -6.59 17.19 -2.87
N ALA A 122 -5.78 16.15 -2.64
CA ALA A 122 -6.01 15.14 -1.61
C ALA A 122 -6.02 15.71 -0.18
N LEU A 123 -5.44 16.89 0.02
CA LEU A 123 -5.35 17.56 1.33
C LEU A 123 -6.20 18.84 1.42
N ASP A 124 -7.12 19.05 0.47
CA ASP A 124 -8.09 20.13 0.59
C ASP A 124 -8.92 19.99 1.88
N PRO A 125 -9.03 21.04 2.72
CA PRO A 125 -9.71 20.94 4.01
C PRO A 125 -11.19 20.52 3.91
N ALA A 126 -11.93 21.00 2.91
CA ALA A 126 -13.34 20.65 2.76
C ALA A 126 -13.50 19.18 2.33
N ARG A 127 -12.59 18.68 1.48
CA ARG A 127 -12.57 17.27 1.11
C ARG A 127 -12.15 16.37 2.27
N LEU A 128 -11.19 16.79 3.11
CA LEU A 128 -10.81 16.04 4.31
C LEU A 128 -11.97 15.96 5.32
N ALA A 129 -12.73 17.04 5.48
CA ALA A 129 -13.95 17.04 6.29
C ALA A 129 -15.01 16.07 5.73
N THR A 130 -15.25 16.11 4.41
CA THR A 130 -16.17 15.18 3.74
C THR A 130 -15.72 13.72 3.92
N LEU A 131 -14.41 13.45 3.82
CA LEU A 131 -13.85 12.12 4.07
C LEU A 131 -14.04 11.70 5.53
N ALA A 132 -13.96 12.64 6.49
CA ALA A 132 -14.14 12.34 7.91
C ALA A 132 -15.58 11.97 8.22
N GLU A 133 -16.54 12.71 7.65
CA GLU A 133 -17.96 12.39 7.72
C GLU A 133 -18.26 11.01 7.14
N ALA A 134 -17.70 10.68 5.97
CA ALA A 134 -17.88 9.37 5.32
C ALA A 134 -17.31 8.19 6.12
N LEU A 135 -16.37 8.44 7.02
CA LEU A 135 -15.73 7.44 7.88
C LEU A 135 -16.20 7.49 9.33
N ALA A 136 -17.10 8.43 9.71
CA ALA A 136 -17.45 8.70 11.09
C ALA A 136 -17.95 7.45 11.85
N GLU A 137 -18.76 6.60 11.20
CA GLU A 137 -19.27 5.35 11.79
C GLU A 137 -18.20 4.27 11.99
N GLN A 138 -17.04 4.41 11.36
CA GLN A 138 -15.92 3.49 11.48
C GLN A 138 -14.91 3.92 12.54
N VAL A 139 -14.94 5.19 12.97
CA VAL A 139 -14.01 5.73 13.97
C VAL A 139 -14.20 5.00 15.31
N ARG A 140 -13.08 4.62 15.94
CA ARG A 140 -13.11 3.93 17.22
C ARG A 140 -13.28 4.89 18.40
N PRO A 141 -13.99 4.49 19.47
CA PRO A 141 -14.16 5.33 20.64
C PRO A 141 -12.82 5.83 21.19
N GLY A 142 -12.71 7.13 21.42
CA GLY A 142 -11.49 7.76 21.94
C GLY A 142 -10.37 7.97 20.91
N GLN A 143 -10.58 7.60 19.64
CA GLN A 143 -9.67 7.94 18.56
C GLN A 143 -10.12 9.24 17.86
N ASP A 144 -9.16 10.08 17.52
CA ASP A 144 -9.28 11.19 16.56
C ASP A 144 -8.03 11.25 15.67
N VAL A 145 -8.13 11.82 14.47
CA VAL A 145 -7.02 12.00 13.53
C VAL A 145 -5.83 12.74 14.14
N ASN A 146 -6.06 13.61 15.12
CA ASN A 146 -5.03 14.37 15.83
C ASN A 146 -4.56 13.72 17.14
N SER A 147 -5.22 12.64 17.58
CA SER A 147 -4.84 11.94 18.81
C SER A 147 -3.54 11.14 18.63
N ASP A 148 -2.92 10.76 19.75
CA ASP A 148 -1.68 9.97 19.72
C ASP A 148 -1.91 8.53 19.24
N GLY A 149 -3.14 8.01 19.31
CA GLY A 149 -3.49 6.63 18.94
C GLY A 149 -3.15 6.28 17.48
N PRO A 150 -3.70 6.97 16.47
CA PRO A 150 -3.43 6.65 15.06
C PRO A 150 -1.97 6.89 14.69
N LYS A 151 -1.31 7.85 15.35
CA LYS A 151 0.12 8.11 15.19
C LYS A 151 0.96 6.93 15.72
N ALA A 152 0.63 6.40 16.89
CA ALA A 152 1.30 5.24 17.46
C ALA A 152 1.07 3.98 16.60
N LEU A 153 -0.16 3.75 16.16
CA LEU A 153 -0.51 2.65 15.24
C LEU A 153 0.28 2.74 13.93
N LEU A 154 0.36 3.92 13.31
CA LEU A 154 1.11 4.10 12.06
C LEU A 154 2.60 3.78 12.23
N ARG A 155 3.18 4.23 13.35
CA ARG A 155 4.58 3.95 13.68
C ARG A 155 4.80 2.46 13.86
N ALA A 156 3.99 1.81 14.70
CA ALA A 156 4.08 0.37 14.96
C ALA A 156 3.89 -0.46 13.69
N ASN A 157 2.91 -0.11 12.84
CA ASN A 157 2.70 -0.75 11.54
C ASN A 157 3.92 -0.63 10.64
N THR A 158 4.50 0.56 10.57
CA THR A 158 5.64 0.80 9.69
C THR A 158 6.87 0.06 10.19
N GLU A 159 7.16 0.09 11.49
CA GLU A 159 8.26 -0.68 12.11
C GLU A 159 8.08 -2.19 11.90
N ALA A 160 6.86 -2.72 12.07
CA ALA A 160 6.56 -4.12 11.83
C ALA A 160 6.72 -4.52 10.35
N ALA A 161 6.29 -3.66 9.42
CA ALA A 161 6.47 -3.89 7.99
C ALA A 161 7.95 -3.90 7.60
N GLN A 162 8.75 -2.98 8.15
CA GLN A 162 10.20 -2.95 7.95
C GLN A 162 10.87 -4.23 8.47
N ALA A 163 10.49 -4.69 9.67
CA ALA A 163 10.99 -5.93 10.25
C ALA A 163 10.60 -7.17 9.41
N ALA A 164 9.45 -7.14 8.75
CA ALA A 164 9.01 -8.18 7.81
C ALA A 164 9.70 -8.12 6.44
N GLY A 165 10.56 -7.12 6.18
CA GLY A 165 11.27 -6.95 4.91
C GLY A 165 10.50 -6.15 3.86
N VAL A 166 9.41 -5.47 4.22
CA VAL A 166 8.67 -4.61 3.31
C VAL A 166 9.50 -3.36 3.00
N PHE A 167 9.80 -3.13 1.72
CA PHE A 167 10.63 -2.02 1.24
C PHE A 167 9.86 -0.99 0.40
N GLY A 168 8.58 -1.25 0.11
CA GLY A 168 7.73 -0.38 -0.70
C GLY A 168 6.27 -0.86 -0.69
N VAL A 169 5.39 -0.06 -1.30
CA VAL A 169 3.95 -0.36 -1.37
C VAL A 169 3.39 -0.17 -2.79
N PRO A 170 2.39 -0.96 -3.23
CA PRO A 170 1.72 -2.02 -2.48
C PRO A 170 2.63 -3.23 -2.26
N ALA A 171 2.45 -3.93 -1.14
CA ALA A 171 3.07 -5.23 -0.90
C ALA A 171 2.06 -6.17 -0.22
N PHE A 172 2.21 -7.46 -0.46
CA PHE A 172 1.34 -8.52 0.05
C PHE A 172 2.19 -9.55 0.80
N GLY A 173 1.95 -9.68 2.10
CA GLY A 173 2.57 -10.71 2.94
C GLY A 173 1.65 -11.90 3.12
N VAL A 174 2.17 -13.11 2.92
CA VAL A 174 1.45 -14.37 3.22
C VAL A 174 2.46 -15.47 3.51
N ASP A 175 2.26 -16.20 4.62
CA ASP A 175 3.10 -17.33 5.04
C ASP A 175 4.62 -17.03 5.04
N GLY A 176 4.99 -15.82 5.48
CA GLY A 176 6.38 -15.35 5.54
C GLY A 176 6.98 -14.91 4.20
N LYS A 177 6.23 -14.99 3.09
CA LYS A 177 6.65 -14.50 1.77
C LYS A 177 6.09 -13.11 1.51
N LEU A 178 6.83 -12.30 0.74
CA LEU A 178 6.42 -10.97 0.30
C LEU A 178 6.32 -10.91 -1.22
N PHE A 179 5.20 -10.37 -1.71
CA PHE A 179 4.94 -10.08 -3.11
C PHE A 179 4.75 -8.58 -3.25
N TRP A 180 5.59 -7.91 -4.03
CA TRP A 180 5.60 -6.45 -4.14
C TRP A 180 5.05 -5.99 -5.50
N GLY A 181 4.31 -4.88 -5.48
CA GLY A 181 3.82 -4.22 -6.68
C GLY A 181 2.47 -4.73 -7.19
N LEU A 182 1.89 -3.97 -8.12
CA LEU A 182 0.70 -4.37 -8.89
C LEU A 182 1.02 -5.56 -9.80
N ASP A 183 2.20 -5.53 -10.40
CA ASP A 183 2.80 -6.57 -11.23
C ASP A 183 3.18 -7.83 -10.44
N GLY A 184 3.24 -7.76 -9.12
CA GLY A 184 3.39 -8.92 -8.24
C GLY A 184 2.09 -9.73 -8.02
N LEU A 185 0.92 -9.21 -8.39
CA LEU A 185 -0.36 -9.90 -8.17
C LEU A 185 -0.50 -11.25 -8.88
N PRO A 186 -0.06 -11.43 -10.15
CA PRO A 186 -0.04 -12.76 -10.77
C PRO A 186 0.82 -13.77 -10.01
N MET A 187 1.94 -13.31 -9.43
CA MET A 187 2.82 -14.15 -8.62
C MET A 187 2.17 -14.52 -7.28
N LEU A 188 1.50 -13.57 -6.62
CA LEU A 188 0.67 -13.83 -5.44
C LEU A 188 -0.42 -14.87 -5.75
N ARG A 189 -1.10 -14.74 -6.90
CA ARG A 189 -2.12 -15.71 -7.34
C ARG A 189 -1.56 -17.12 -7.45
N ALA A 190 -0.47 -17.27 -8.21
CA ALA A 190 0.17 -18.57 -8.41
C ALA A 190 0.57 -19.22 -7.08
N TYR A 191 1.08 -18.42 -6.13
CA TYR A 191 1.38 -18.90 -4.79
C TYR A 191 0.14 -19.41 -4.04
N LEU A 192 -0.97 -18.68 -4.11
CA LEU A 192 -2.21 -19.05 -3.43
C LEU A 192 -2.91 -20.27 -4.07
N ASP A 193 -2.70 -20.49 -5.37
CA ASP A 193 -3.14 -21.70 -6.09
C ASP A 193 -2.26 -22.92 -5.77
N GLY A 194 -1.15 -22.74 -5.04
CA GLY A 194 -0.27 -23.84 -4.62
C GLY A 194 0.75 -24.25 -5.67
N ASP A 195 1.22 -23.33 -6.51
CA ASP A 195 2.33 -23.60 -7.44
C ASP A 195 3.57 -24.10 -6.67
N ALA A 196 4.02 -25.31 -7.01
CA ALA A 196 5.13 -25.99 -6.33
C ALA A 196 6.47 -25.25 -6.49
N TRP A 197 6.59 -24.30 -7.43
CA TRP A 197 7.78 -23.48 -7.60
C TRP A 197 8.16 -22.74 -6.31
N PHE A 198 7.17 -22.32 -5.50
CA PHE A 198 7.39 -21.56 -4.26
C PHE A 198 7.93 -22.39 -3.09
N ASP A 199 7.85 -23.72 -3.18
CA ASP A 199 8.43 -24.68 -2.24
C ASP A 199 9.77 -25.23 -2.75
N GLY A 200 10.13 -24.90 -3.99
CA GLY A 200 11.38 -25.29 -4.61
C GLY A 200 12.56 -24.43 -4.14
N PRO A 201 13.80 -24.91 -4.35
CA PRO A 201 15.01 -24.21 -3.90
C PRO A 201 15.22 -22.86 -4.59
N ALA A 202 14.58 -22.63 -5.74
CA ALA A 202 14.76 -21.42 -6.52
C ALA A 202 14.31 -20.15 -5.77
N TRP A 203 13.27 -20.24 -4.94
CA TRP A 203 12.78 -19.12 -4.13
C TRP A 203 13.85 -18.63 -3.14
N ASP A 204 14.52 -19.54 -2.43
CA ASP A 204 15.51 -19.18 -1.41
C ASP A 204 16.92 -18.97 -1.99
N ALA A 205 17.24 -19.63 -3.10
CA ALA A 205 18.57 -19.57 -3.72
C ALA A 205 19.00 -18.14 -4.12
N VAL A 206 18.06 -17.25 -4.46
CA VAL A 206 18.38 -15.86 -4.82
C VAL A 206 19.06 -15.09 -3.69
N SER A 207 18.81 -15.47 -2.42
CA SER A 207 19.47 -14.85 -1.25
C SER A 207 20.95 -15.18 -1.13
N GLN A 208 21.39 -16.27 -1.78
CA GLN A 208 22.77 -16.74 -1.76
C GLN A 208 23.57 -16.20 -2.96
N LEU A 209 22.91 -15.53 -3.91
CA LEU A 209 23.60 -14.93 -5.05
C LEU A 209 24.42 -13.72 -4.55
N PRO A 210 25.74 -13.69 -4.77
CA PRO A 210 26.56 -12.57 -4.36
C PRO A 210 26.15 -11.31 -5.12
N SER A 211 26.12 -10.18 -4.42
CA SER A 211 25.87 -8.88 -5.04
C SER A 211 27.06 -8.47 -5.91
N GLY A 212 26.79 -8.13 -7.18
CA GLY A 212 27.76 -7.52 -8.09
C GLY A 212 27.93 -6.00 -7.89
N LEU A 213 27.17 -5.39 -6.98
CA LEU A 213 27.35 -3.98 -6.65
C LEU A 213 28.70 -3.79 -5.92
N PRO A 214 29.42 -2.69 -6.18
CA PRO A 214 30.57 -2.36 -5.35
C PRO A 214 30.11 -2.30 -3.90
N GLY A 215 30.89 -2.91 -2.99
CA GLY A 215 30.63 -2.84 -1.55
C GLY A 215 30.40 -1.39 -1.15
N LYS A 216 29.45 -1.15 -0.22
CA LYS A 216 29.32 0.19 0.37
C LYS A 216 30.72 0.58 0.92
N PRO A 217 31.23 1.78 0.60
CA PRO A 217 32.46 2.26 1.21
C PRO A 217 32.33 2.34 2.74
#